data_AF-A0A7J8A902-F1
#
_entry.id   AF-A0A7J8A902-F1
#
_cell.length_a   1.000
_cell.length_b   1.000
_cell.length_c   1.000
_cell.angle_alpha   90.00
_cell.angle_beta   90.00
_cell.angle_gamma   90.00
#
_symmetry.space_group_name_H-M   'P 1'
#
loop_
_entity.id
_entity.type
_entity.pdbx_description
1 polymer ?
#
loop_
_entity_poly.entity_id
_entity_poly.type
_entity_poly.pdbx_seq_one_letter_code
_entity_poly.pdbx_strand_id
1 'polypeptide(L)'
;MEKSEKAKQLGALRKYRKKVQTGVPQKRQREKTHMMNTIKKYQKGFSDKLDFLDRDQKPVARSFKGGTKGQKMKKGLNAKRRCKSQKFGFCGKKKGSKWNTRESYDGSFRAKTAHGKGLKRPVKKGSNKRPGKRTREKMKSRAH
;
A
#
# COMPACT_ATOMS: atom_id res chain seq x y z
N MET A 1 8.66 42.63 -7.28
CA MET A 1 7.92 42.03 -8.42
C MET A 1 8.51 40.69 -8.87
N GLU A 2 9.84 40.58 -9.03
CA GLU A 2 10.46 39.34 -9.55
C GLU A 2 10.29 38.09 -8.68
N LYS A 3 10.37 38.22 -7.34
CA LYS A 3 10.21 37.06 -6.43
C LYS A 3 8.81 36.45 -6.48
N SER A 4 7.78 37.29 -6.66
CA SER A 4 6.38 36.85 -6.79
C SER A 4 6.12 36.13 -8.11
N GLU A 5 6.76 36.55 -9.19
CA GLU A 5 6.62 35.89 -10.50
C GLU A 5 7.30 34.51 -10.50
N LYS A 6 8.51 34.41 -9.93
CA LYS A 6 9.20 33.12 -9.72
C LYS A 6 8.37 32.16 -8.87
N ALA A 7 7.68 32.66 -7.84
CA ALA A 7 6.79 31.84 -7.02
C ALA A 7 5.56 31.32 -7.81
N LYS A 8 4.98 32.15 -8.68
CA LYS A 8 3.88 31.75 -9.57
C LYS A 8 4.33 30.67 -10.56
N GLN A 9 5.52 30.82 -11.15
CA GLN A 9 6.12 29.83 -12.06
C GLN A 9 6.38 28.49 -11.34
N LEU A 10 6.98 28.51 -10.15
CA LEU A 10 7.17 27.29 -9.33
C LEU A 10 5.83 26.62 -8.98
N GLY A 11 4.79 27.41 -8.70
CA GLY A 11 3.44 26.92 -8.48
C GLY A 11 2.87 26.19 -9.70
N ALA A 12 3.01 26.78 -10.90
CA ALA A 12 2.57 26.19 -12.16
C ALA A 12 3.32 24.87 -12.46
N LEU A 13 4.65 24.85 -12.30
CA LEU A 13 5.48 23.66 -12.47
C LEU A 13 5.09 22.54 -11.50
N ARG A 14 4.82 22.86 -10.22
CA ARG A 14 4.36 21.88 -9.23
C ARG A 14 2.99 21.30 -9.59
N LYS A 15 2.06 22.11 -10.08
CA LYS A 15 0.74 21.66 -10.54
C LYS A 15 0.88 20.73 -11.75
N TYR A 16 1.69 21.11 -12.74
CA TYR A 16 1.96 20.30 -13.92
C TYR A 16 2.63 18.97 -13.55
N ARG A 17 3.67 19.02 -12.70
CA ARG A 17 4.35 17.82 -12.18
C ARG A 17 3.37 16.82 -11.57
N LYS A 18 2.41 17.29 -10.76
CA LYS A 18 1.38 16.41 -10.17
C LYS A 18 0.46 15.80 -11.22
N LYS A 19 0.03 16.57 -12.22
CA LYS A 19 -0.78 16.06 -13.35
C LYS A 19 -0.02 15.00 -14.16
N VAL A 20 1.27 15.23 -14.44
CA VAL A 20 2.13 14.28 -15.15
C VAL A 20 2.34 13.01 -14.34
N GLN A 21 2.61 13.14 -13.04
CA GLN A 21 2.87 12.00 -12.16
C GLN A 21 1.68 11.05 -12.06
N THR A 22 0.43 11.53 -12.16
CA THR A 22 -0.76 10.67 -12.15
C THR A 22 -1.16 10.23 -13.56
N GLY A 23 -1.11 11.13 -14.54
CA GLY A 23 -1.54 10.85 -15.91
C GLY A 23 -0.66 9.84 -16.65
N VAL A 24 0.67 9.95 -16.52
CA VAL A 24 1.60 9.08 -17.27
C VAL A 24 1.52 7.62 -16.81
N PRO A 25 1.51 7.28 -15.50
CA PRO A 25 1.27 5.90 -15.07
C PRO A 25 -0.10 5.35 -15.51
N GLN A 26 -1.15 6.18 -15.47
CA GLN A 26 -2.49 5.74 -15.85
C GLN A 26 -2.57 5.45 -17.37
N LYS A 27 -1.98 6.30 -18.23
CA LYS A 27 -1.86 6.05 -19.66
C LYS A 27 -1.10 4.74 -19.94
N ARG A 28 0.08 4.57 -19.33
CA ARG A 28 0.87 3.33 -19.44
C ARG A 28 0.09 2.10 -18.99
N GLN A 29 -0.72 2.20 -17.93
CA GLN A 29 -1.53 1.08 -17.47
C GLN A 29 -2.66 0.77 -18.46
N ARG A 30 -3.34 1.78 -19.01
CA ARG A 30 -4.40 1.61 -20.02
C ARG A 30 -3.86 0.94 -21.28
N GLU A 31 -2.73 1.40 -21.79
CA GLU A 31 -2.05 0.79 -22.96
C GLU A 31 -1.66 -0.67 -22.69
N LYS A 32 -1.07 -0.96 -21.53
CA LYS A 32 -0.76 -2.33 -21.11
C LYS A 32 -2.01 -3.20 -21.02
N THR A 33 -3.09 -2.72 -20.41
CA THR A 33 -4.33 -3.50 -20.32
C THR A 33 -4.97 -3.72 -21.69
N HIS A 34 -4.89 -2.73 -22.57
CA HIS A 34 -5.40 -2.84 -23.93
C HIS A 34 -4.63 -3.91 -24.72
N MET A 35 -3.29 -3.86 -24.73
CA MET A 35 -2.46 -4.90 -25.35
C MET A 35 -2.71 -6.29 -24.76
N MET A 36 -2.83 -6.40 -23.44
CA MET A 36 -3.10 -7.69 -22.80
C MET A 36 -4.47 -8.24 -23.19
N ASN A 37 -5.46 -7.37 -23.40
CA ASN A 37 -6.78 -7.77 -23.83
C ASN A 37 -6.81 -8.16 -25.31
N THR A 38 -6.08 -7.46 -26.19
CA THR A 38 -5.97 -7.84 -27.61
C THR A 38 -5.28 -9.19 -27.77
N ILE A 39 -4.17 -9.42 -27.05
CA ILE A 39 -3.48 -10.73 -27.03
C ILE A 39 -4.43 -11.83 -26.55
N LYS A 40 -5.19 -11.60 -25.48
CA LYS A 40 -6.14 -12.59 -24.96
C LYS A 40 -7.30 -12.86 -25.93
N LYS A 41 -7.80 -11.86 -26.65
CA LYS A 41 -8.87 -12.03 -27.65
C LYS A 41 -8.38 -12.86 -28.83
N TYR A 42 -7.18 -12.55 -29.33
CA TYR A 42 -6.51 -13.32 -30.39
C TYR A 42 -6.27 -14.78 -29.97
N GLN A 43 -5.69 -15.00 -28.77
CA GLN A 43 -5.45 -16.35 -28.25
C GLN A 43 -6.73 -17.18 -28.12
N LYS A 44 -7.86 -16.53 -27.86
CA LYS A 44 -9.16 -17.18 -27.72
C LYS A 44 -9.94 -17.31 -29.04
N GLY A 45 -9.39 -16.82 -30.16
CA GLY A 45 -10.05 -16.88 -31.47
C GLY A 45 -11.23 -15.91 -31.65
N PHE A 46 -11.40 -14.92 -30.76
CA PHE A 46 -12.46 -13.91 -30.89
C PHE A 46 -12.14 -12.80 -31.90
N SER A 47 -10.90 -12.68 -32.35
CA SER A 47 -10.46 -11.68 -33.31
C SER A 47 -9.30 -12.23 -34.16
N ASP A 48 -9.51 -12.32 -35.47
CA ASP A 48 -8.47 -12.75 -36.43
C ASP A 48 -7.47 -11.64 -36.79
N LYS A 49 -7.82 -10.36 -36.57
CA LYS A 49 -6.96 -9.22 -36.88
C LYS A 49 -6.02 -8.93 -35.70
N LEU A 50 -4.71 -8.95 -35.97
CA LEU A 50 -3.67 -8.54 -35.02
C LEU A 50 -3.59 -7.00 -34.95
N ASP A 51 -4.59 -6.38 -34.32
CA ASP A 51 -4.67 -4.92 -34.07
C ASP A 51 -3.45 -4.33 -33.32
N PHE A 52 -2.60 -5.20 -32.76
CA PHE A 52 -1.29 -4.86 -32.18
C PHE A 52 -0.23 -4.48 -33.23
N LEU A 53 -0.29 -5.05 -34.43
CA LEU A 53 0.71 -4.84 -35.49
C LEU A 53 0.37 -3.62 -36.37
N ASP A 54 -0.91 -3.28 -36.53
CA ASP A 54 -1.34 -2.17 -37.41
C ASP A 54 -1.07 -0.78 -36.83
N ARG A 55 -0.75 -0.67 -35.53
CA ARG A 55 -0.55 0.64 -34.91
C ARG A 55 0.75 1.33 -35.33
N ASP A 56 1.72 0.59 -35.89
CA ASP A 56 3.04 1.12 -36.26
C ASP A 56 3.70 0.43 -37.50
N GLN A 57 2.95 -0.24 -38.38
CA GLN A 57 3.55 -0.89 -39.57
C GLN A 57 3.46 -0.04 -40.85
N LYS A 58 4.58 0.63 -41.15
CA LYS A 58 5.17 0.51 -42.50
C LYS A 58 5.62 -0.96 -42.68
N PRO A 59 5.44 -1.57 -43.86
CA PRO A 59 5.68 -3.00 -44.03
C PRO A 59 7.18 -3.29 -44.00
N VAL A 60 7.65 -3.98 -42.97
CA VAL A 60 8.98 -4.62 -42.96
C VAL A 60 8.78 -6.11 -42.74
N ALA A 61 9.39 -6.88 -43.63
CA ALA A 61 9.15 -8.28 -43.86
C ALA A 61 9.37 -9.20 -42.63
N ARG A 62 8.60 -10.28 -42.65
CA ARG A 62 8.52 -11.37 -41.66
C ARG A 62 9.88 -12.02 -41.35
N SER A 63 10.09 -12.36 -40.09
CA SER A 63 10.76 -13.62 -39.73
C SER A 63 10.17 -14.17 -38.42
N PHE A 64 9.41 -15.25 -38.53
CA PHE A 64 8.97 -16.06 -37.39
C PHE A 64 10.17 -16.81 -36.81
N LYS A 65 10.44 -16.62 -35.50
CA LYS A 65 11.20 -17.58 -34.69
C LYS A 65 10.47 -17.80 -33.37
N GLY A 66 10.06 -19.05 -33.15
CA GLY A 66 9.41 -19.50 -31.93
C GLY A 66 10.32 -19.40 -30.71
N GLY A 67 9.71 -19.22 -29.54
CA GLY A 67 10.40 -19.11 -28.26
C GLY A 67 9.49 -19.43 -27.08
N THR A 68 9.52 -20.71 -26.71
CA THR A 68 9.40 -21.29 -25.35
C THR A 68 8.56 -20.58 -24.28
N LYS A 69 7.54 -21.31 -23.81
CA LYS A 69 6.72 -21.05 -22.61
C LYS A 69 7.60 -20.75 -21.39
N GLY A 70 7.75 -19.48 -21.04
CA GLY A 70 8.37 -19.06 -19.78
C GLY A 70 7.53 -19.53 -18.59
N GLN A 71 8.08 -20.46 -17.81
CA GLN A 71 7.56 -20.85 -16.50
C GLN A 71 7.31 -19.60 -15.66
N LYS A 72 6.06 -19.45 -15.21
CA LYS A 72 5.70 -18.44 -14.22
C LYS A 72 6.34 -18.83 -12.89
N MET A 73 7.59 -18.40 -12.68
CA MET A 73 8.21 -18.46 -11.36
C MET A 73 7.30 -17.71 -10.40
N LYS A 74 6.66 -18.45 -9.48
CA LYS A 74 5.85 -17.86 -8.41
C LYS A 74 6.76 -16.91 -7.65
N LYS A 75 6.57 -15.61 -7.88
CA LYS A 75 7.31 -14.54 -7.20
C LYS A 75 7.09 -14.73 -5.71
N GLY A 76 8.07 -15.35 -5.06
CA GLY A 76 8.02 -15.70 -3.65
C GLY A 76 7.64 -14.46 -2.84
N LEU A 77 6.88 -14.68 -1.77
CA LEU A 77 6.47 -13.64 -0.84
C LEU A 77 7.65 -12.73 -0.52
N ASN A 78 7.51 -11.44 -0.87
CA ASN A 78 8.53 -10.38 -0.74
C ASN A 78 9.37 -10.55 0.53
N ALA A 79 10.70 -10.41 0.47
CA ALA A 79 11.59 -10.52 1.64
C ALA A 79 11.13 -9.63 2.82
N LYS A 80 10.56 -8.45 2.53
CA LYS A 80 9.92 -7.59 3.54
C LYS A 80 8.73 -8.26 4.24
N ARG A 81 7.94 -9.05 3.52
CA ARG A 81 6.82 -9.85 4.07
C ARG A 81 7.33 -10.99 4.94
N ARG A 82 8.44 -11.64 4.58
CA ARG A 82 9.08 -12.67 5.42
C ARG A 82 9.56 -12.09 6.76
N CYS A 83 10.34 -11.01 6.72
CA CYS A 83 10.80 -10.31 7.93
C CYS A 83 9.63 -9.83 8.81
N LYS A 84 8.57 -9.27 8.21
CA LYS A 84 7.36 -8.89 8.95
C LYS A 84 6.62 -10.08 9.54
N SER A 85 6.52 -11.20 8.82
CA SER A 85 5.87 -12.41 9.31
C SER A 85 6.66 -13.05 10.46
N GLN A 86 7.98 -12.99 10.43
CA GLN A 86 8.84 -13.42 11.53
C GLN A 86 8.68 -12.50 12.76
N LYS A 87 8.66 -11.18 12.54
CA LYS A 87 8.57 -10.20 13.64
C LYS A 87 7.17 -10.10 14.27
N PHE A 88 6.11 -10.27 13.49
CA PHE A 88 4.73 -9.98 13.92
C PHE A 88 3.75 -11.15 13.78
N GLY A 89 4.20 -12.31 13.29
CA GLY A 89 3.33 -13.41 12.91
C GLY A 89 2.63 -13.21 11.56
N PHE A 90 2.05 -14.27 11.01
CA PHE A 90 1.35 -14.21 9.73
C PHE A 90 0.20 -13.19 9.80
N CYS A 91 0.19 -12.24 8.86
CA CYS A 91 -0.83 -11.19 8.76
C CYS A 91 -0.92 -10.24 9.98
N GLY A 92 0.13 -10.13 10.80
CA GLY A 92 0.14 -9.24 11.97
C GLY A 92 -0.72 -9.71 13.14
N LYS A 93 -1.28 -10.93 13.06
CA LYS A 93 -1.87 -11.61 14.21
C LYS A 93 -0.72 -12.14 15.06
N LYS A 94 -0.43 -11.46 16.18
CA LYS A 94 0.43 -11.98 17.25
C LYS A 94 -0.21 -13.27 17.78
N LYS A 95 0.14 -14.43 17.22
CA LYS A 95 -0.19 -15.74 17.79
C LYS A 95 0.46 -15.80 19.14
N GLY A 96 -0.31 -15.61 20.22
CA GLY A 96 -0.07 -16.20 21.54
C GLY A 96 1.32 -16.05 22.20
N SER A 97 2.31 -15.37 21.63
CA SER A 97 3.71 -15.42 22.12
C SER A 97 3.91 -14.64 23.43
N LYS A 98 2.85 -14.00 23.91
CA LYS A 98 2.76 -13.35 25.22
C LYS A 98 2.00 -14.20 26.24
N TRP A 99 1.48 -15.36 25.83
CA TRP A 99 0.89 -16.32 26.74
C TRP A 99 2.00 -17.21 27.26
N ASN A 100 2.05 -17.37 28.57
CA ASN A 100 3.01 -18.25 29.21
C ASN A 100 2.80 -19.68 28.67
N THR A 101 3.84 -20.25 28.08
CA THR A 101 3.90 -21.69 27.79
C THR A 101 4.21 -22.44 29.08
N ARG A 102 3.83 -23.71 29.16
CA ARG A 102 4.08 -24.57 30.33
C ARG A 102 5.57 -24.59 30.76
N GLU A 103 6.47 -24.36 29.80
CA GLU A 103 7.93 -24.32 29.99
C GLU A 103 8.46 -22.96 30.46
N SER A 104 7.67 -21.89 30.36
CA SER A 104 8.03 -20.54 30.80
C SER A 104 7.68 -20.24 32.26
N TYR A 105 7.17 -21.23 32.99
CA TYR A 105 6.86 -21.13 34.42
C TYR A 105 8.08 -21.55 35.25
N ASP A 106 8.84 -20.58 35.75
CA ASP A 106 9.84 -20.79 36.79
C ASP A 106 9.15 -20.70 38.17
N GLY A 107 8.92 -21.86 38.79
CA GLY A 107 8.05 -22.05 39.96
C GLY A 107 8.61 -21.54 41.29
N SER A 108 9.26 -20.37 41.33
CA SER A 108 9.90 -19.84 42.55
C SER A 108 9.09 -18.75 43.29
N PHE A 109 8.01 -18.21 42.70
CA PHE A 109 7.29 -17.09 43.34
C PHE A 109 6.08 -17.53 44.19
N ARG A 110 6.22 -17.47 45.52
CA ARG A 110 5.11 -17.57 46.49
C ARG A 110 4.19 -16.35 46.36
N ALA A 111 3.14 -16.46 45.54
CA ALA A 111 2.15 -15.42 45.29
C ALA A 111 1.13 -15.21 46.44
N LYS A 112 1.60 -14.98 47.68
CA LYS A 112 0.69 -14.73 48.82
C LYS A 112 0.78 -13.33 49.45
N THR A 113 1.67 -12.43 48.99
CA THR A 113 1.90 -11.14 49.69
C THR A 113 1.70 -9.87 48.84
N ALA A 114 1.10 -9.95 47.65
CA ALA A 114 1.01 -8.78 46.74
C ALA A 114 -0.41 -8.24 46.48
N HIS A 115 -1.42 -8.62 47.28
CA HIS A 115 -2.74 -7.98 47.22
C HIS A 115 -2.78 -6.73 48.10
N GLY A 116 -2.00 -5.73 47.73
CA GLY A 116 -2.25 -4.33 48.12
C GLY A 116 -3.44 -3.81 47.32
N LYS A 117 -4.63 -3.87 47.90
CA LYS A 117 -5.87 -3.30 47.34
C LYS A 117 -5.64 -1.79 47.09
N GLY A 118 -5.60 -1.38 45.83
CA GLY A 118 -5.62 0.02 45.42
C GLY A 118 -6.65 0.23 44.31
N LEU A 119 -7.80 0.81 44.66
CA LEU A 119 -8.89 1.16 43.74
C LEU A 119 -8.36 2.01 42.57
N LYS A 120 -8.28 1.46 41.37
CA LYS A 120 -8.07 2.24 40.15
C LYS A 120 -9.41 2.41 39.45
N ARG A 121 -9.95 3.63 39.53
CA ARG A 121 -11.17 4.09 38.83
C ARG A 121 -11.03 3.79 37.32
N PRO A 122 -12.11 3.36 36.63
CA PRO A 122 -12.04 3.04 35.22
C PRO A 122 -11.78 4.31 34.38
N VAL A 123 -10.61 4.39 33.75
CA VAL A 123 -10.30 5.42 32.74
C VAL A 123 -11.19 5.16 31.53
N LYS A 124 -12.20 6.02 31.37
CA LYS A 124 -13.11 6.07 30.24
C LYS A 124 -12.29 6.21 28.94
N LYS A 125 -12.40 5.22 28.05
CA LYS A 125 -11.87 5.23 26.67
C LYS A 125 -12.08 6.62 26.06
N GLY A 126 -10.99 7.31 25.74
CA GLY A 126 -11.04 8.61 25.08
C GLY A 126 -11.87 8.52 23.80
N SER A 127 -13.01 9.18 23.79
CA SER A 127 -13.89 9.34 22.63
C SER A 127 -13.07 9.72 21.39
N ASN A 128 -13.38 9.13 20.23
CA ASN A 128 -12.86 9.45 18.89
C ASN A 128 -13.14 10.92 18.51
N LYS A 129 -12.52 11.88 19.21
CA LYS A 129 -12.67 13.29 18.87
C LYS A 129 -11.83 13.57 17.63
N ARG A 130 -12.47 14.19 16.63
CA ARG A 130 -11.81 14.67 15.41
C ARG A 130 -10.59 15.53 15.78
N PRO A 131 -9.47 15.41 15.04
CA PRO A 131 -8.31 16.26 15.29
C PRO A 131 -8.73 17.75 15.24
N GLY A 132 -8.30 18.52 16.23
CA GLY A 132 -8.63 19.95 16.36
C GLY A 132 -9.87 20.27 17.22
N LYS A 133 -10.72 19.30 17.60
CA LYS A 133 -11.88 19.58 18.47
C LYS A 133 -11.48 20.12 19.85
N ARG A 134 -10.39 19.60 20.43
CA ARG A 134 -9.84 20.08 21.70
C ARG A 134 -9.33 21.52 21.61
N THR A 135 -8.70 21.90 20.50
CA THR A 135 -8.21 23.26 20.28
C THR A 135 -9.38 24.24 20.15
N ARG A 136 -10.44 23.87 19.44
CA ARG A 136 -11.67 24.68 19.33
C ARG A 136 -12.36 24.86 20.69
N GLU A 137 -12.44 23.79 21.49
CA GLU A 137 -13.00 23.86 22.85
C GLU A 137 -12.20 24.83 23.74
N LYS A 138 -10.86 24.76 23.70
CA LYS A 138 -9.98 25.68 24.45
C LYS A 138 -10.08 27.15 24.04
N MET A 139 -10.31 27.43 22.75
CA MET A 139 -10.49 28.80 22.28
C MET A 139 -11.86 29.36 22.67
N LYS A 140 -12.90 28.50 22.72
CA LYS A 140 -14.23 28.90 23.18
C LYS A 140 -14.25 29.28 24.65
N SER A 141 -13.50 28.57 25.49
CA SER A 141 -13.39 28.88 26.92
C SER A 141 -12.52 30.11 27.23
N ARG A 142 -11.88 30.71 26.22
CA ARG A 142 -11.10 31.95 26.36
C ARG A 142 -11.88 33.20 25.96
N ALA A 143 -13.02 33.03 25.31
CA ALA A 143 -13.89 34.12 24.88
C ALA A 143 -15.01 34.43 25.89
N HIS A 144 -15.00 33.74 27.03
CA HIS A 144 -15.82 34.00 28.21
C HIS A 144 -14.91 34.42 29.35
#